data_AF-A0AAN9BGW6-F1
#
_entry.id   AF-A0AAN9BGW6-F1
#
_cell.length_a   1.000
_cell.length_b   1.000
_cell.length_c   1.000
_cell.angle_alpha   90.00
_cell.angle_beta   90.00
_cell.angle_gamma   90.00
#
_symmetry.space_group_name_H-M   'P 1'
#
loop_
_entity.id
_entity.type
_entity.pdbx_description
1 polymer ?
#
loop_
_entity_poly.entity_id
_entity_poly.type
_entity_poly.pdbx_seq_one_letter_code
_entity_poly.pdbx_strand_id
1 'polypeptide(L)'
;MRRLASGCTTDAHPLYSLFMRRLSHCIFQWDEADPTALKTAKRVELVRHGFVNPSDQDVISRIGRRELALHCHRATRSTDDIQVLIQQLLDALGGEQGVDTMGVPLFNTSRMMEEWLKAKRHIPCLQDPPGIELYTVTGTMQKGGQLLNTYRCARSSTSLESFHLHLNCFIPGSTASDLHFQAYMVEGLARWNQDRAQAATSVSSNLGTYSRRLRHVANQLSVELLDEPLYPDFSMPNHQLSIILPL
;
A
#
# COMPACT_ATOMS: atom_id res chain seq x y z
N MET A 1 2.12 8.42 -5.02
CA MET A 1 2.74 8.26 -6.35
C MET A 1 1.96 8.96 -7.48
N ARG A 2 0.67 8.66 -7.73
CA ARG A 2 -0.08 9.30 -8.85
C ARG A 2 -0.10 10.84 -8.84
N ARG A 3 -0.15 11.45 -7.66
CA ARG A 3 -0.07 12.92 -7.51
C ARG A 3 1.24 13.52 -8.03
N LEU A 4 2.38 12.87 -7.79
CA LEU A 4 3.66 13.32 -8.36
C LEU A 4 3.74 13.01 -9.85
N ALA A 5 3.13 11.92 -10.30
CA ALA A 5 3.06 11.59 -11.72
C ALA A 5 2.31 12.67 -12.53
N SER A 6 1.30 13.33 -11.94
CA SER A 6 0.67 14.49 -12.57
C SER A 6 1.57 15.73 -12.62
N GLY A 7 2.81 15.71 -12.12
CA GLY A 7 3.81 16.74 -12.42
C GLY A 7 4.57 16.52 -13.74
N CYS A 8 4.51 15.31 -14.30
CA CYS A 8 5.14 14.98 -15.58
C CYS A 8 4.45 15.68 -16.74
N THR A 9 5.14 15.98 -17.84
CA THR A 9 4.55 16.58 -19.04
C THR A 9 3.50 15.68 -19.67
N THR A 10 3.80 14.38 -19.80
CA THR A 10 2.90 13.32 -20.25
C THR A 10 3.32 11.96 -19.67
N ASP A 11 2.37 11.04 -19.53
CA ASP A 11 2.63 9.64 -19.16
C ASP A 11 3.24 8.83 -20.31
N ALA A 12 3.15 9.31 -21.55
CA ALA A 12 3.82 8.74 -22.72
C ALA A 12 5.31 9.12 -22.80
N HIS A 13 5.81 9.96 -21.90
CA HIS A 13 7.21 10.41 -21.93
C HIS A 13 8.15 9.20 -21.74
N PRO A 14 9.24 9.05 -22.53
CA PRO A 14 10.13 7.88 -22.44
C PRO A 14 10.68 7.62 -21.02
N LEU A 15 10.99 8.70 -20.29
CA LEU A 15 11.50 8.64 -18.92
C LEU A 15 10.41 8.45 -17.84
N TYR A 16 9.12 8.44 -18.20
CA TYR A 16 8.03 8.32 -17.22
C TYR A 16 8.13 7.02 -16.42
N SER A 17 8.34 5.89 -17.11
CA SER A 17 8.48 4.58 -16.48
C SER A 17 9.68 4.51 -15.53
N LEU A 18 10.79 5.15 -15.91
CA LEU A 18 11.99 5.27 -15.10
C LEU A 18 11.71 6.10 -13.83
N PHE A 19 11.04 7.24 -13.97
CA PHE A 19 10.65 8.08 -12.84
C PHE A 19 9.75 7.33 -11.87
N MET A 20 8.70 6.66 -12.35
CA MET A 20 7.79 5.89 -11.49
C MET A 20 8.52 4.77 -10.75
N ARG A 21 9.48 4.11 -11.40
CA ARG A 21 10.33 3.09 -10.78
C ARG A 21 11.22 3.70 -9.68
N ARG A 22 11.93 4.79 -9.97
CA ARG A 22 12.81 5.47 -8.99
C ARG A 22 12.01 6.05 -7.84
N LEU A 23 10.84 6.62 -8.10
CA LEU A 23 9.93 7.15 -7.08
C LEU A 23 9.47 6.04 -6.12
N SER A 24 9.09 4.87 -6.65
CA SER A 24 8.79 3.70 -5.81
C SER A 24 10.00 3.30 -4.98
N HIS A 25 11.21 3.39 -5.54
CA HIS A 25 12.44 3.08 -4.82
C HIS A 25 12.81 4.13 -3.78
N CYS A 26 12.37 5.39 -3.87
CA CYS A 26 12.53 6.38 -2.79
C CYS A 26 11.64 6.04 -1.59
N ILE A 27 10.42 5.53 -1.84
CA ILE A 27 9.42 5.25 -0.80
C ILE A 27 9.70 3.92 -0.09
N PHE A 28 10.00 2.88 -0.87
CA PHE A 28 10.09 1.51 -0.37
C PHE A 28 11.51 0.96 -0.42
N GLN A 29 11.90 0.27 0.64
CA GLN A 29 13.11 -0.55 0.71
C GLN A 29 12.72 -2.02 0.90
N TRP A 30 13.55 -2.93 0.42
CA TRP A 30 13.36 -4.34 0.69
C TRP A 30 13.86 -4.67 2.09
N ASP A 31 13.24 -5.65 2.75
CA ASP A 31 13.88 -6.34 3.87
C ASP A 31 15.17 -6.98 3.36
N GLU A 32 16.29 -6.86 4.07
CA GLU A 32 17.58 -7.30 3.54
C GLU A 32 17.68 -8.83 3.39
N ALA A 33 16.94 -9.58 4.21
CA ALA A 33 17.00 -11.04 4.23
C ALA A 33 16.40 -11.65 2.96
N ASP A 34 15.24 -11.16 2.51
CA ASP A 34 14.50 -11.82 1.42
C ASP A 34 15.21 -11.73 0.06
N PRO A 35 15.68 -10.56 -0.42
CA PRO A 35 16.43 -10.46 -1.67
C PRO A 35 17.74 -11.23 -1.61
N THR A 36 18.35 -11.38 -0.43
CA THR A 36 19.58 -12.15 -0.24
C THR A 36 19.32 -13.64 -0.41
N ALA A 37 18.25 -14.15 0.20
CA ALA A 37 17.79 -15.52 -0.01
C ALA A 37 17.41 -15.78 -1.48
N LEU A 38 16.64 -14.87 -2.08
CA LEU A 38 16.23 -14.97 -3.48
C LEU A 38 17.43 -14.93 -4.45
N LYS A 39 18.42 -14.05 -4.21
CA LYS A 39 19.67 -13.99 -4.99
C LYS A 39 20.44 -15.31 -4.92
N THR A 40 20.54 -15.90 -3.73
CA THR A 40 21.23 -17.18 -3.52
C THR A 40 20.52 -18.32 -4.27
N ALA A 41 19.20 -18.43 -4.11
CA ALA A 41 18.39 -19.42 -4.82
C ALA A 41 18.49 -19.25 -6.35
N LYS A 42 18.41 -18.01 -6.83
CA LYS A 42 18.50 -17.71 -8.27
C LYS A 42 19.89 -18.03 -8.84
N ARG A 43 20.96 -17.77 -8.10
CA ARG A 43 22.32 -18.15 -8.49
C ARG A 43 22.45 -19.65 -8.73
N VAL A 44 21.94 -20.47 -7.80
CA VAL A 44 21.97 -21.94 -7.95
C VAL A 44 21.14 -22.42 -9.13
N GLU A 45 19.96 -21.81 -9.33
CA GLU A 45 19.12 -22.07 -10.52
C GLU A 45 19.89 -21.78 -11.81
N LEU A 46 20.58 -20.64 -11.91
CA LEU A 46 21.36 -20.30 -13.11
C LEU A 46 22.50 -21.31 -13.37
N VAL A 47 23.23 -21.72 -12.33
CA VAL A 47 24.29 -22.73 -12.50
C VAL A 47 23.71 -24.06 -13.00
N ARG A 48 22.55 -24.50 -12.49
CA ARG A 48 21.86 -25.70 -12.97
C ARG A 48 21.39 -25.58 -14.42
N HIS A 49 21.09 -24.37 -14.89
CA HIS A 49 20.76 -24.08 -16.28
C HIS A 49 22.00 -23.86 -17.18
N GLY A 50 23.21 -24.16 -16.68
CA GLY A 50 24.44 -24.15 -17.48
C GLY A 50 25.20 -22.82 -17.47
N PHE A 51 24.82 -21.85 -16.62
CA PHE A 51 25.63 -20.64 -16.43
C PHE A 51 26.88 -20.94 -15.60
N VAL A 52 28.05 -20.59 -16.13
CA VAL A 52 29.32 -20.74 -15.43
C VAL A 52 29.58 -19.50 -14.57
N ASN A 53 29.68 -19.70 -13.25
CA ASN A 53 30.04 -18.68 -12.26
C ASN A 53 29.32 -17.30 -12.43
N PRO A 54 27.98 -17.25 -12.34
CA PRO A 54 27.22 -16.01 -12.57
C PRO A 54 27.54 -14.93 -11.54
N SER A 55 27.88 -13.73 -12.02
CA SER A 55 28.12 -12.55 -11.18
C SER A 55 26.85 -12.09 -10.45
N ASP A 56 26.97 -11.24 -9.45
CA ASP A 56 25.78 -10.65 -8.79
C ASP A 56 24.91 -9.88 -9.79
N GLN A 57 25.51 -9.19 -10.76
CA GLN A 57 24.77 -8.44 -11.77
C GLN A 57 24.00 -9.37 -12.73
N ASP A 58 24.58 -10.52 -13.08
CA ASP A 58 23.90 -11.55 -13.88
C ASP A 58 22.70 -12.15 -13.16
N VAL A 59 22.79 -12.31 -11.84
CA VAL A 59 21.70 -12.80 -11.01
C VAL A 59 20.60 -11.74 -10.93
N ILE A 60 20.94 -10.51 -10.55
CA ILE A 60 19.98 -9.41 -10.36
C ILE A 60 19.21 -9.11 -11.64
N SER A 61 19.91 -9.06 -12.79
CA SER A 61 19.27 -8.79 -14.10
C SER A 61 18.27 -9.88 -14.52
N ARG A 62 18.40 -11.10 -13.98
CA ARG A 62 17.52 -12.24 -14.27
C ARG A 62 16.44 -12.46 -13.22
N ILE A 63 16.46 -11.71 -12.12
CA ILE A 63 15.36 -11.70 -11.15
C ILE A 63 14.25 -10.79 -11.69
N GLY A 64 13.09 -11.39 -11.97
CA GLY A 64 11.94 -10.66 -12.46
C GLY A 64 11.20 -9.87 -11.38
N ARG A 65 10.44 -8.86 -11.79
CA ARG A 65 9.54 -8.10 -10.90
C ARG A 65 8.52 -8.99 -10.18
N ARG A 66 8.02 -10.02 -10.85
CA ARG A 66 7.07 -10.99 -10.27
C ARG A 66 7.73 -11.84 -9.19
N GLU A 67 8.98 -12.25 -9.39
CA GLU A 67 9.73 -13.03 -8.39
C GLU A 67 10.01 -12.18 -7.14
N LEU A 68 10.45 -10.92 -7.32
CA LEU A 68 10.63 -9.99 -6.19
C LEU A 68 9.33 -9.76 -5.43
N ALA A 69 8.22 -9.53 -6.15
CA ALA A 69 6.93 -9.30 -5.52
C ALA A 69 6.38 -10.53 -4.78
N LEU A 70 6.75 -11.73 -5.24
CA LEU A 70 6.29 -12.99 -4.64
C LEU A 70 7.10 -13.40 -3.42
N HIS A 71 8.41 -13.15 -3.42
CA HIS A 71 9.34 -13.70 -2.43
C HIS A 71 9.96 -12.67 -1.49
N CYS A 72 9.76 -11.36 -1.72
CA CYS A 72 10.44 -10.35 -0.92
C CYS A 72 9.46 -9.33 -0.32
N HIS A 73 9.73 -8.98 0.93
CA HIS A 73 9.04 -7.93 1.65
C HIS A 73 9.64 -6.56 1.35
N ARG A 74 8.76 -5.57 1.32
CA ARG A 74 9.12 -4.16 1.31
C ARG A 74 8.55 -3.44 2.52
N ALA A 75 9.36 -2.60 3.14
CA ALA A 75 8.94 -1.65 4.15
C ALA A 75 9.04 -0.23 3.60
N THR A 76 8.25 0.68 4.16
CA THR A 76 8.41 2.11 3.92
C THR A 76 9.66 2.61 4.64
N ARG A 77 10.45 3.45 3.97
CA ARG A 77 11.54 4.19 4.62
C ARG A 77 10.99 5.21 5.61
N SER A 78 11.87 5.76 6.44
CA SER A 78 11.51 6.87 7.33
C SER A 78 10.97 8.07 6.53
N THR A 79 10.10 8.86 7.17
CA THR A 79 9.53 10.07 6.57
C THR A 79 10.61 11.01 6.02
N ASP A 80 11.71 11.18 6.76
CA ASP A 80 12.79 12.09 6.39
C ASP A 80 13.58 11.55 5.19
N ASP A 81 13.90 10.26 5.18
CA ASP A 81 14.59 9.62 4.05
C ASP A 81 13.74 9.71 2.78
N ILE A 82 12.42 9.45 2.88
CA ILE A 82 11.52 9.57 1.72
C ILE A 82 11.53 11.00 1.20
N GLN A 83 11.49 12.01 2.08
CA GLN A 83 11.53 13.41 1.67
C GLN A 83 12.82 13.77 0.93
N VAL A 84 13.97 13.40 1.50
CA VAL A 84 15.28 13.67 0.94
C VAL A 84 15.44 12.95 -0.41
N LEU A 85 15.12 11.66 -0.47
CA LEU A 85 15.29 10.85 -1.68
C LEU A 85 14.34 11.28 -2.81
N ILE A 86 13.11 11.71 -2.49
CA ILE A 86 12.20 12.25 -3.50
C ILE A 86 12.71 13.61 -3.98
N GLN A 87 13.17 14.50 -3.09
CA GLN A 87 13.73 15.79 -3.50
C GLN A 87 14.92 15.60 -4.45
N GLN A 88 15.89 14.74 -4.08
CA GLN A 88 17.04 14.41 -4.93
C GLN A 88 16.63 13.83 -6.28
N LEU A 89 15.59 12.98 -6.30
CA LEU A 89 15.05 12.44 -7.55
C LEU A 89 14.45 13.53 -8.43
N LEU A 90 13.68 14.45 -7.84
CA LEU A 90 13.05 15.56 -8.55
C LEU A 90 14.09 16.54 -9.08
N ASP A 91 15.15 16.84 -8.31
CA ASP A 91 16.23 17.72 -8.75
C ASP A 91 17.01 17.09 -9.92
N ALA A 92 17.35 15.80 -9.82
CA ALA A 92 18.06 15.08 -10.87
C ALA A 92 17.25 15.02 -12.18
N LEU A 93 15.96 14.67 -12.10
CA LEU A 93 15.07 14.55 -13.27
C LEU A 93 14.39 15.86 -13.65
N GLY A 94 14.59 16.93 -12.89
CA GLY A 94 14.22 18.30 -13.27
C GLY A 94 15.33 19.00 -14.06
N GLY A 95 16.55 18.50 -13.97
CA GLY A 95 17.71 18.94 -14.76
C GLY A 95 17.98 18.02 -15.96
N GLU A 96 19.27 17.86 -16.28
CA GLU A 96 19.72 17.18 -17.51
C GLU A 96 19.30 15.71 -17.62
N GLN A 97 19.20 14.97 -16.51
CA GLN A 97 18.75 13.56 -16.54
C GLN A 97 17.27 13.42 -16.85
N GLY A 98 16.53 14.53 -16.82
CA GLY A 98 15.10 14.62 -17.06
C GLY A 98 14.71 14.90 -18.50
N VAL A 99 15.69 15.06 -19.39
CA VAL A 99 15.44 15.48 -20.78
C VAL A 99 15.59 14.28 -21.70
N ASP A 100 14.65 14.09 -22.62
CA ASP A 100 14.74 13.02 -23.62
C ASP A 100 15.74 13.36 -24.75
N THR A 101 15.90 12.43 -25.70
CA THR A 101 16.83 12.60 -26.83
C THR A 101 16.47 13.76 -27.76
N MET A 102 15.24 14.27 -27.68
CA MET A 102 14.72 15.37 -28.49
C MET A 102 14.71 16.71 -27.72
N GLY A 103 15.22 16.75 -26.50
CA GLY A 103 15.24 17.97 -25.69
C GLY A 103 13.93 18.22 -24.92
N VAL A 104 13.00 17.27 -24.89
CA VAL A 104 11.72 17.42 -24.19
C VAL A 104 11.93 17.10 -22.70
N PRO A 105 11.55 18.01 -21.78
CA PRO A 105 11.65 17.75 -20.34
C PRO A 105 10.53 16.79 -19.87
N LEU A 106 10.91 15.88 -18.97
CA LEU A 106 9.99 14.96 -18.32
C LEU A 106 8.98 15.70 -17.45
N PHE A 107 9.39 16.77 -16.77
CA PHE A 107 8.56 17.51 -15.84
C PHE A 107 8.08 18.83 -16.42
N ASN A 108 6.83 19.18 -16.12
CA ASN A 108 6.45 20.58 -16.07
C ASN A 108 6.93 21.12 -14.72
N THR A 109 7.99 21.92 -14.70
CA THR A 109 8.70 22.33 -13.47
C THR A 109 7.78 22.97 -12.44
N SER A 110 6.96 23.94 -12.84
CA SER A 110 6.04 24.64 -11.95
C SER A 110 5.00 23.69 -11.36
N ARG A 111 4.39 22.85 -12.22
CA ARG A 111 3.37 21.87 -11.80
C ARG A 111 3.97 20.80 -10.88
N MET A 112 5.18 20.33 -11.18
CA MET A 112 5.87 19.33 -10.36
C MET A 112 6.18 19.88 -8.97
N MET A 113 6.69 21.11 -8.87
CA MET A 113 6.97 21.73 -7.57
C MET A 113 5.69 21.88 -6.74
N GLU A 114 4.59 22.30 -7.36
CA GLU A 114 3.30 22.42 -6.68
C GLU A 114 2.80 21.06 -6.17
N GLU A 115 2.82 20.02 -7.02
CA GLU A 115 2.42 18.68 -6.61
C GLU A 115 3.34 18.06 -5.58
N TRP A 116 4.63 18.41 -5.60
CA TRP A 116 5.57 18.00 -4.57
C TRP A 116 5.26 18.62 -3.22
N LEU A 117 5.05 19.94 -3.14
CA LEU A 117 4.68 20.60 -1.89
C LEU A 117 3.39 20.03 -1.29
N LYS A 118 2.40 19.71 -2.15
CA LYS A 118 1.18 19.03 -1.73
C LYS A 118 1.47 17.61 -1.21
N ALA A 119 2.23 16.80 -1.96
CA ALA A 119 2.52 15.41 -1.63
C ALA A 119 3.41 15.26 -0.38
N LYS A 120 4.36 16.18 -0.18
CA LYS A 120 5.33 16.19 0.93
C LYS A 120 4.64 16.12 2.29
N ARG A 121 3.54 16.88 2.45
CA ARG A 121 2.72 16.91 3.68
C ARG A 121 2.08 15.55 4.03
N HIS A 122 1.92 14.67 3.04
CA HIS A 122 1.31 13.35 3.21
C HIS A 122 2.31 12.21 3.26
N ILE A 123 3.62 12.48 3.27
CA ILE A 123 4.63 11.43 3.44
C ILE A 123 4.47 10.69 4.78
N PRO A 124 4.18 11.35 5.92
CA PRO A 124 3.89 10.63 7.16
C PRO A 124 2.73 9.63 7.03
N CYS A 125 1.75 9.91 6.18
CA CYS A 125 0.61 9.02 5.93
C CYS A 125 0.98 7.77 5.12
N LEU A 126 2.18 7.72 4.52
CA LEU A 126 2.66 6.55 3.77
C LEU A 126 3.36 5.52 4.67
N GLN A 127 3.69 5.87 5.91
CA GLN A 127 4.45 5.01 6.80
C GLN A 127 3.68 3.73 7.12
N ASP A 128 4.41 2.62 7.16
CA ASP A 128 3.88 1.37 7.66
C ASP A 128 3.54 1.51 9.15
N PRO A 129 2.31 1.19 9.57
CA PRO A 129 1.92 1.28 10.97
C PRO A 129 2.73 0.29 11.83
N PRO A 130 3.20 0.71 13.02
CA PRO A 130 3.99 -0.14 13.90
C PRO A 130 3.15 -1.31 14.41
N GLY A 131 3.77 -2.50 14.48
CA GLY A 131 3.14 -3.71 15.02
C GLY A 131 2.10 -4.36 14.09
N ILE A 132 1.93 -3.87 12.86
CA ILE A 132 1.02 -4.47 11.89
C ILE A 132 1.82 -5.27 10.86
N GLU A 133 1.59 -6.58 10.80
CA GLU A 133 2.19 -7.44 9.79
C GLU A 133 1.50 -7.25 8.43
N LEU A 134 2.17 -6.59 7.51
CA LEU A 134 1.62 -6.24 6.19
C LEU A 134 1.87 -7.31 5.11
N TYR A 135 2.54 -8.41 5.45
CA TYR A 135 2.75 -9.52 4.55
C TYR A 135 2.38 -10.83 5.23
N THR A 136 1.50 -11.57 4.57
CA THR A 136 1.08 -12.89 5.02
C THR A 136 1.81 -13.95 4.21
N VAL A 137 2.45 -14.91 4.87
CA VAL A 137 2.99 -16.10 4.22
C VAL A 137 1.81 -16.91 3.66
N THR A 138 1.76 -17.10 2.35
CA THR A 138 0.73 -17.90 1.67
C THR A 138 1.18 -19.33 1.39
N GLY A 139 2.48 -19.60 1.49
CA GLY A 139 3.06 -20.90 1.19
C GLY A 139 4.57 -20.82 1.03
N THR A 140 5.14 -21.91 0.53
CA THR A 140 6.56 -22.01 0.18
C THR A 140 6.72 -22.55 -1.23
N MET A 141 7.79 -22.14 -1.90
CA MET A 141 8.12 -22.57 -3.26
C MET A 141 9.60 -22.92 -3.32
N GLN A 142 9.93 -24.06 -3.95
CA GLN A 142 11.31 -24.48 -4.12
C GLN A 142 11.93 -23.78 -5.32
N LYS A 143 13.10 -23.15 -5.12
CA LYS A 143 13.86 -22.44 -6.14
C LYS A 143 15.35 -22.69 -5.96
N GLY A 144 16.03 -23.19 -7.00
CA GLY A 144 17.45 -23.55 -6.89
C GLY A 144 17.75 -24.58 -5.78
N GLY A 145 16.76 -25.37 -5.36
CA GLY A 145 16.86 -26.29 -4.22
C GLY A 145 16.63 -25.65 -2.84
N GLN A 146 16.44 -24.33 -2.74
CA GLN A 146 16.06 -23.64 -1.50
C GLN A 146 14.54 -23.45 -1.44
N LEU A 147 13.96 -23.53 -0.24
CA LEU A 147 12.57 -23.18 0.01
C LEU A 147 12.48 -21.68 0.28
N LEU A 148 11.73 -20.97 -0.56
CA LEU A 148 11.42 -19.55 -0.39
C LEU A 148 9.96 -19.40 -0.03
N ASN A 149 9.67 -18.55 0.95
CA ASN A 149 8.29 -18.20 1.27
C ASN A 149 7.65 -17.45 0.08
N THR A 150 6.35 -17.65 -0.09
CA THR A 150 5.52 -16.82 -0.96
C THR A 150 4.66 -15.91 -0.11
N TYR A 151 4.58 -14.65 -0.49
CA TYR A 151 3.92 -13.63 0.30
C TYR A 151 2.74 -13.02 -0.43
N ARG A 152 1.70 -12.68 0.34
CA ARG A 152 0.64 -11.77 -0.08
C ARG A 152 0.81 -10.47 0.69
N CYS A 153 0.98 -9.37 -0.03
CA CYS A 153 1.03 -8.06 0.60
C CYS A 153 -0.39 -7.56 0.88
N ALA A 154 -0.64 -7.13 2.12
CA ALA A 154 -1.85 -6.39 2.48
C ALA A 154 -1.82 -4.95 1.94
N ARG A 155 -0.61 -4.36 1.75
CA ARG A 155 -0.48 -3.07 1.05
C ARG A 155 -0.93 -3.27 -0.38
N SER A 156 -1.83 -2.43 -0.84
CA SER A 156 -2.43 -2.56 -2.17
C SER A 156 -3.09 -3.93 -2.41
N SER A 157 -3.77 -4.50 -1.41
CA SER A 157 -4.97 -5.25 -1.80
C SER A 157 -5.77 -4.28 -2.68
N THR A 158 -6.17 -4.72 -3.86
CA THR A 158 -7.05 -3.94 -4.71
C THR A 158 -8.44 -3.86 -4.08
N SER A 159 -8.53 -3.59 -2.78
CA SER A 159 -9.77 -3.45 -2.04
C SER A 159 -10.65 -2.33 -2.59
N LEU A 160 -10.10 -1.36 -3.32
CA LEU A 160 -10.90 -0.43 -4.12
C LEU A 160 -11.51 -1.08 -5.39
N GLU A 161 -10.85 -2.09 -5.99
CA GLU A 161 -11.43 -3.00 -7.00
C GLU A 161 -12.40 -3.96 -6.31
N SER A 162 -13.49 -3.40 -5.81
CA SER A 162 -14.75 -4.03 -5.35
C SER A 162 -15.38 -3.20 -4.24
N PHE A 163 -14.68 -2.22 -3.64
CA PHE A 163 -15.31 -1.29 -2.70
C PHE A 163 -16.57 -0.64 -3.29
N HIS A 164 -16.54 -0.33 -4.59
CA HIS A 164 -17.70 0.17 -5.33
C HIS A 164 -18.89 -0.82 -5.34
N LEU A 165 -18.65 -2.13 -5.31
CA LEU A 165 -19.70 -3.17 -5.20
C LEU A 165 -20.37 -3.20 -3.82
N HIS A 166 -19.72 -2.61 -2.81
CA HIS A 166 -20.17 -2.63 -1.42
C HIS A 166 -20.66 -1.25 -0.95
N LEU A 167 -20.71 -0.23 -1.83
CA LEU A 167 -21.23 1.10 -1.49
C LEU A 167 -22.65 1.04 -0.93
N ASN A 168 -23.47 0.13 -1.46
CA ASN A 168 -24.84 -0.10 -1.00
C ASN A 168 -24.90 -0.63 0.44
N CYS A 169 -23.79 -1.16 0.99
CA CYS A 169 -23.70 -1.56 2.39
C CYS A 169 -23.33 -0.41 3.32
N PHE A 170 -22.80 0.71 2.78
CA PHE A 170 -22.31 1.85 3.56
C PHE A 170 -23.22 3.07 3.49
N ILE A 171 -23.96 3.23 2.39
CA ILE A 171 -24.83 4.38 2.15
C ILE A 171 -26.28 3.97 2.50
N PRO A 172 -26.86 4.45 3.61
CA PRO A 172 -28.21 4.12 4.02
C PRO A 172 -29.23 4.92 3.20
N GLY A 173 -29.40 4.57 1.93
CA GLY A 173 -30.43 5.15 1.05
C GLY A 173 -29.93 5.50 -0.35
N SER A 174 -30.87 5.85 -1.22
CA SER A 174 -30.59 6.29 -2.60
C SER A 174 -30.25 7.78 -2.70
N THR A 175 -30.33 8.52 -1.60
CA THR A 175 -30.08 9.96 -1.53
C THR A 175 -29.27 10.31 -0.28
N ALA A 176 -28.25 11.14 -0.44
CA ALA A 176 -27.49 11.75 0.66
C ALA A 176 -27.05 13.15 0.23
N SER A 177 -26.92 14.09 1.16
CA SER A 177 -26.20 15.33 0.85
C SER A 177 -24.71 15.03 0.69
N ASP A 178 -23.97 15.88 -0.02
CA ASP A 178 -22.54 15.68 -0.29
C ASP A 178 -21.74 15.44 0.99
N LEU A 179 -22.05 16.18 2.06
CA LEU A 179 -21.42 16.01 3.37
C LEU A 179 -21.69 14.63 3.97
N HIS A 180 -22.94 14.17 3.95
CA HIS A 180 -23.31 12.85 4.45
C HIS A 180 -22.71 11.75 3.59
N PHE A 181 -22.70 11.92 2.27
CA PHE A 181 -22.09 10.98 1.35
C PHE A 181 -20.59 10.81 1.63
N GLN A 182 -19.87 11.93 1.85
CA GLN A 182 -18.47 11.89 2.26
C GLN A 182 -18.28 11.19 3.61
N ALA A 183 -19.14 11.47 4.60
CA ALA A 183 -19.09 10.82 5.90
C ALA A 183 -19.32 9.30 5.80
N TYR A 184 -20.34 8.86 5.06
CA TYR A 184 -20.59 7.44 4.77
C TYR A 184 -19.41 6.81 4.05
N MET A 185 -18.71 7.56 3.20
CA MET A 185 -17.57 7.03 2.48
C MET A 185 -16.34 6.81 3.36
N VAL A 186 -16.02 7.77 4.22
CA VAL A 186 -14.92 7.63 5.18
C VAL A 186 -15.23 6.51 6.16
N GLU A 187 -16.46 6.44 6.66
CA GLU A 187 -16.88 5.39 7.59
C GLU A 187 -16.89 4.00 6.93
N GLY A 188 -17.46 3.89 5.73
CA GLY A 188 -17.49 2.65 4.96
C GLY A 188 -16.08 2.14 4.64
N LEU A 189 -15.16 3.04 4.26
CA LEU A 189 -13.76 2.68 4.02
C LEU A 189 -13.06 2.18 5.29
N ALA A 190 -13.27 2.85 6.42
CA ALA A 190 -12.70 2.43 7.69
C ALA A 190 -13.19 1.03 8.10
N ARG A 191 -14.49 0.77 7.95
CA ARG A 191 -15.10 -0.55 8.23
C ARG A 191 -14.60 -1.63 7.28
N TRP A 192 -14.56 -1.33 5.98
CA TRP A 192 -14.03 -2.25 4.97
C TRP A 192 -12.57 -2.65 5.26
N ASN A 193 -11.74 -1.69 5.66
CA ASN A 193 -10.35 -1.96 6.03
C ASN A 193 -10.25 -2.90 7.24
N GLN A 194 -11.15 -2.77 8.23
CA GLN A 194 -11.20 -3.68 9.39
C GLN A 194 -11.56 -5.11 8.96
N ASP A 195 -12.61 -5.29 8.17
CA ASP A 195 -13.03 -6.59 7.66
C ASP A 195 -11.94 -7.27 6.82
N ARG A 196 -11.20 -6.48 6.04
CA ARG A 196 -10.08 -6.97 5.22
C ARG A 196 -8.85 -7.28 6.06
N ALA A 197 -8.56 -6.51 7.09
CA ALA A 197 -7.51 -6.84 8.06
C ALA A 197 -7.83 -8.19 8.75
N GLN A 198 -9.08 -8.39 9.18
CA GLN A 198 -9.51 -9.67 9.76
C GLN A 198 -9.43 -10.82 8.76
N ALA A 199 -9.96 -10.66 7.54
CA ALA A 199 -9.90 -11.71 6.51
C ALA A 199 -8.48 -12.02 6.03
N ALA A 200 -7.52 -11.10 6.22
CA ALA A 200 -6.12 -11.36 5.91
C ALA A 200 -5.42 -12.22 6.98
N THR A 201 -5.93 -12.23 8.22
CA THR A 201 -5.33 -12.94 9.36
C THR A 201 -6.12 -14.17 9.80
N SER A 202 -7.41 -14.28 9.48
CA SER A 202 -8.29 -15.39 9.87
C SER A 202 -8.97 -16.09 8.69
N VAL A 203 -9.27 -17.39 8.86
CA VAL A 203 -9.94 -18.22 7.83
C VAL A 203 -11.48 -18.11 7.91
N SER A 204 -12.03 -17.60 9.01
CA SER A 204 -13.48 -17.46 9.21
C SER A 204 -13.91 -16.00 9.24
N SER A 205 -14.64 -15.56 8.21
CA SER A 205 -15.40 -14.32 8.27
C SER A 205 -16.73 -14.57 9.00
N ASN A 206 -16.82 -14.22 10.28
CA ASN A 206 -18.12 -14.07 10.91
C ASN A 206 -18.74 -12.79 10.33
N LEU A 207 -19.69 -12.95 9.40
CA LEU A 207 -20.51 -11.85 8.88
C LEU A 207 -21.40 -11.30 10.01
N GLY A 208 -20.83 -10.46 10.86
CA GLY A 208 -21.56 -9.68 11.85
C GLY A 208 -22.18 -8.42 11.24
N THR A 209 -23.22 -7.88 11.88
CA THR A 209 -23.92 -6.66 11.43
C THR A 209 -22.99 -5.44 11.38
N TYR A 210 -23.16 -4.54 10.40
CA TYR A 210 -22.36 -3.31 10.26
C TYR A 210 -22.89 -2.11 11.02
N SER A 211 -24.10 -2.19 11.57
CA SER A 211 -24.66 -1.09 12.35
C SER A 211 -24.00 -1.03 13.71
N ARG A 212 -23.24 0.03 13.99
CA ARG A 212 -22.64 0.29 15.31
C ARG A 212 -23.68 0.29 16.41
N ARG A 213 -24.85 0.87 16.14
CA ARG A 213 -25.98 0.87 17.07
C ARG A 213 -26.46 -0.55 17.34
N LEU A 214 -26.57 -1.40 16.31
CA LEU A 214 -26.93 -2.81 16.51
C LEU A 214 -25.82 -3.58 17.23
N ARG A 215 -24.53 -3.34 16.94
CA ARG A 215 -23.42 -3.97 17.70
C ARG A 215 -23.42 -3.56 19.16
N HIS A 216 -23.65 -2.28 19.45
CA HIS A 216 -23.77 -1.77 20.82
C HIS A 216 -24.95 -2.43 21.55
N VAL A 217 -26.14 -2.42 20.94
CA VAL A 217 -27.33 -3.05 21.52
C VAL A 217 -27.14 -4.56 21.67
N ALA A 218 -26.54 -5.22 20.68
CA ALA A 218 -26.23 -6.65 20.75
C ALA A 218 -25.23 -6.97 21.87
N ASN A 219 -24.21 -6.13 22.07
CA ASN A 219 -23.30 -6.27 23.21
C ASN A 219 -24.02 -6.05 24.53
N GLN A 220 -24.87 -5.02 24.65
CA GLN A 220 -25.66 -4.78 25.87
C GLN A 220 -26.54 -5.99 26.21
N LEU A 221 -27.28 -6.51 25.23
CA LEU A 221 -28.15 -7.67 25.39
C LEU A 221 -27.37 -8.95 25.69
N SER A 222 -26.21 -9.14 25.05
CA SER A 222 -25.37 -10.32 25.27
C SER A 222 -24.74 -10.32 26.65
N VAL A 223 -24.26 -9.16 27.12
CA VAL A 223 -23.75 -9.04 28.49
C VAL A 223 -24.87 -9.28 29.49
N GLU A 224 -26.08 -8.76 29.25
CA GLU A 224 -27.23 -9.00 30.13
C GLU A 224 -27.65 -10.49 30.19
N LEU A 225 -27.58 -11.21 29.07
CA LEU A 225 -28.06 -12.60 28.97
C LEU A 225 -26.99 -13.66 29.24
N LEU A 226 -25.75 -13.39 28.87
CA LEU A 226 -24.65 -14.36 28.76
C LEU A 226 -23.40 -13.94 29.53
N ASP A 227 -23.39 -12.76 30.18
CA ASP A 227 -22.23 -12.16 30.84
C ASP A 227 -20.99 -11.97 29.93
N GLU A 228 -21.14 -12.12 28.60
CA GLU A 228 -20.06 -11.95 27.63
C GLU A 228 -20.52 -11.07 26.44
N PRO A 229 -19.67 -10.16 25.93
CA PRO A 229 -19.99 -9.37 24.75
C PRO A 229 -19.82 -10.17 23.45
N LEU A 230 -20.80 -10.08 22.54
CA LEU A 230 -20.71 -10.67 21.19
C LEU A 230 -19.59 -10.06 20.34
N TYR A 231 -19.26 -8.80 20.57
CA TYR A 231 -18.20 -8.06 19.88
C TYR A 231 -17.26 -7.44 20.93
N PRO A 232 -16.31 -8.22 21.49
CA PRO A 232 -15.43 -7.77 22.58
C PRO A 232 -14.53 -6.59 22.21
N ASP A 233 -14.09 -6.52 20.94
CA ASP A 233 -13.21 -5.45 20.45
C ASP A 233 -13.97 -4.16 20.06
N PHE A 234 -15.31 -4.14 20.22
CA PHE A 234 -16.13 -3.01 19.80
C PHE A 234 -16.23 -1.94 20.90
N SER A 235 -15.78 -0.74 20.57
CA SER A 235 -15.95 0.48 21.37
C SER A 235 -16.85 1.49 20.63
N MET A 236 -17.83 2.06 21.33
CA MET A 236 -18.57 3.21 20.82
C MET A 236 -17.67 4.45 20.90
N PRO A 237 -17.53 5.24 19.82
CA PRO A 237 -16.95 6.57 19.93
C PRO A 237 -17.77 7.36 20.95
N ASN A 238 -17.10 8.00 21.92
CA ASN A 238 -17.74 8.90 22.86
C ASN A 238 -18.65 9.88 22.11
N HIS A 239 -19.78 10.21 22.73
CA HIS A 239 -20.79 11.15 22.23
C HIS A 239 -20.29 12.62 22.24
N GLN A 240 -19.03 12.84 21.83
CA GLN A 240 -18.37 14.13 21.67
C GLN A 240 -17.61 14.14 20.33
N LEU A 241 -18.37 14.09 19.25
CA LEU A 241 -17.99 14.78 18.02
C LEU A 241 -19.02 15.89 17.77
N SER A 242 -19.19 16.76 18.75
CA SER A 242 -19.51 18.15 18.48
C SER A 242 -18.27 18.78 17.85
N ILE A 243 -18.08 18.51 16.56
CA ILE A 243 -17.25 19.37 15.71
C ILE A 243 -18.01 20.71 15.66
N ILE A 244 -17.69 21.59 16.61
CA ILE A 244 -17.92 23.02 16.44
C ILE A 244 -16.98 23.42 15.31
N LEU A 245 -17.53 23.58 14.11
CA LEU A 245 -16.90 24.36 13.05
C LEU A 245 -17.04 25.83 13.46
N PRO A 246 -15.98 26.57 13.80
CA PRO A 246 -16.06 28.02 13.71
C PRO A 246 -16.09 28.38 12.21
N LEU A 247 -17.14 29.12 11.84
CA LEU A 247 -17.24 29.88 10.59
C LEU A 247 -16.08 30.87 10.46
#